data_AF-A0A2E7CXB0-F1
#
_entry.id   AF-A0A2E7CXB0-F1
#
_cell.length_a   1.000
_cell.length_b   1.000
_cell.length_c   1.000
_cell.angle_alpha   90.00
_cell.angle_beta   90.00
_cell.angle_gamma   90.00
#
_symmetry.space_group_name_H-M   'P 1'
#
loop_
_entity.id
_entity.type
_entity.pdbx_description
1 polymer ?
#
loop_
_entity_poly.entity_id
_entity_poly.type
_entity_poly.pdbx_seq_one_letter_code
_entity_poly.pdbx_strand_id
1 'polypeptide(L)'
;FDASTRETCVVRPTRTNTPLQALNLMNDVTYVEAARVLAERVMKAAKTPATRLTMAFRWVTSREPTDRELGILQRGLDYQRERFAKNAEAATNFIKQGERKADEKLDPIELAAYGTIANLILNLDETITKQ
;
A
#
# COMPACT_ATOMS: atom_id res chain seq x y z
N PHE A 1 32.08 -7.15 52.25
CA PHE A 1 31.45 -5.90 51.78
C PHE A 1 31.80 -5.78 50.31
N ASP A 2 30.96 -6.38 49.47
CA ASP A 2 31.24 -6.60 48.06
C ASP A 2 30.10 -5.93 47.27
N ALA A 3 30.41 -4.82 46.61
CA ALA A 3 29.44 -4.03 45.87
C ALA A 3 29.38 -4.58 44.44
N SER A 4 28.22 -5.12 44.08
CA SER A 4 27.94 -5.75 42.80
C SER A 4 28.15 -4.83 41.60
N THR A 5 28.84 -5.37 40.61
CA THR A 5 28.97 -4.84 39.25
C THR A 5 27.58 -4.67 38.63
N ARG A 6 27.19 -3.43 38.33
CA ARG A 6 25.98 -3.15 37.54
C ARG A 6 26.30 -3.38 36.07
N GLU A 7 25.92 -4.54 35.55
CA GLU A 7 25.93 -4.79 34.11
C GLU A 7 24.84 -3.96 33.43
N THR A 8 25.27 -2.98 32.62
CA THR A 8 24.44 -2.32 31.63
C THR A 8 24.18 -3.28 30.46
N CYS A 9 23.07 -3.99 30.49
CA CYS A 9 22.54 -4.68 29.31
C CYS A 9 22.11 -3.64 28.26
N VAL A 10 23.00 -3.31 27.33
CA VAL A 10 22.61 -2.66 26.08
C VAL A 10 21.98 -3.72 25.19
N VAL A 11 20.66 -3.86 25.26
CA VAL A 11 19.90 -4.68 24.31
C VAL A 11 20.00 -4.00 22.95
N ARG A 12 20.95 -4.46 22.11
CA ARG A 12 20.93 -4.14 20.68
C ARG A 12 19.71 -4.83 20.06
N PRO A 13 18.78 -4.12 19.40
CA PRO A 13 17.73 -4.79 18.66
C PRO A 13 18.36 -5.53 17.49
N THR A 14 18.28 -6.86 17.51
CA THR A 14 18.57 -7.70 16.36
C THR A 14 17.62 -7.30 15.23
N ARG A 15 18.17 -6.77 14.13
CA ARG A 15 17.42 -6.57 12.88
C ARG A 15 17.02 -7.94 12.34
N THR A 16 15.80 -8.35 12.64
CA THR A 16 15.19 -9.54 12.05
C THR A 16 14.77 -9.17 10.63
N ASN A 17 15.73 -9.21 9.69
CA ASN A 17 15.44 -9.20 8.26
C ASN A 17 14.70 -10.50 7.93
N THR A 18 13.37 -10.49 7.86
CA THR A 18 12.57 -11.55 7.21
C THR A 18 12.04 -11.07 5.86
N PRO A 19 12.91 -10.94 4.82
CA PRO A 19 12.47 -10.61 3.47
C PRO A 19 11.53 -11.68 2.86
N LEU A 20 11.43 -12.87 3.47
CA LEU A 20 10.52 -13.95 3.07
C LEU A 20 9.04 -13.68 3.41
N GLN A 21 8.73 -12.83 4.39
CA GLN A 21 7.33 -12.60 4.77
C GLN A 21 6.64 -11.54 3.89
N ALA A 22 7.40 -10.59 3.33
CA ALA A 22 6.88 -9.63 2.35
C ALA A 22 6.48 -10.31 1.03
N LEU A 23 7.18 -11.38 0.64
CA LEU A 23 6.91 -12.10 -0.61
C LEU A 23 5.67 -12.99 -0.54
N ASN A 24 5.36 -13.58 0.63
CA ASN A 24 4.09 -14.29 0.84
C ASN A 24 2.89 -13.33 0.95
N LEU A 25 3.13 -12.08 1.33
CA LEU A 25 2.11 -11.03 1.43
C LEU A 25 1.64 -10.53 0.06
N MET A 26 2.54 -10.54 -0.95
CA MET A 26 2.26 -10.10 -2.32
C MET A 26 1.23 -10.94 -3.08
N ASN A 27 0.99 -12.20 -2.66
CA ASN A 27 0.07 -13.12 -3.34
C ASN A 27 -1.10 -13.57 -2.46
N ASP A 28 -1.19 -13.07 -1.23
CA ASP A 28 -2.32 -13.40 -0.37
C ASP A 28 -3.53 -12.57 -0.80
N VAL A 29 -4.64 -13.26 -1.09
CA VAL A 29 -5.93 -12.65 -1.48
C VAL A 29 -6.33 -11.56 -0.49
N THR A 30 -5.97 -11.74 0.78
CA THR A 30 -6.21 -10.78 1.86
C THR A 30 -5.52 -9.43 1.64
N TYR A 31 -4.33 -9.39 1.03
CA TYR A 31 -3.59 -8.15 0.80
C TYR A 31 -4.12 -7.38 -0.42
N VAL A 32 -4.51 -8.10 -1.47
CA VAL A 32 -5.21 -7.49 -2.62
C VAL A 32 -6.57 -6.96 -2.18
N GLU A 33 -7.27 -7.71 -1.33
CA GLU A 33 -8.53 -7.28 -0.74
C GLU A 33 -8.35 -6.04 0.15
N ALA A 34 -7.34 -6.00 1.01
CA ALA A 34 -7.02 -4.84 1.84
C ALA A 34 -6.67 -3.61 0.98
N ALA A 35 -5.88 -3.79 -0.09
CA ALA A 35 -5.54 -2.73 -1.02
C ALA A 35 -6.79 -2.18 -1.74
N ARG A 36 -7.72 -3.06 -2.16
CA ARG A 36 -9.01 -2.66 -2.74
C ARG A 36 -9.88 -1.89 -1.75
N VAL A 37 -9.97 -2.35 -0.50
CA VAL A 37 -10.73 -1.67 0.57
C VAL A 37 -10.13 -0.28 0.84
N LEU A 38 -8.80 -0.17 0.87
CA LEU A 38 -8.10 1.10 1.02
C LEU A 38 -8.42 2.04 -0.14
N ALA A 39 -8.37 1.55 -1.38
CA ALA A 39 -8.71 2.30 -2.58
C ALA A 39 -10.15 2.84 -2.53
N GLU A 40 -11.14 2.01 -2.18
CA GLU A 40 -12.53 2.46 -2.01
C GLU A 40 -12.64 3.59 -0.97
N ARG A 41 -11.98 3.41 0.18
CA ARG A 41 -12.03 4.38 1.28
C ARG A 41 -11.42 5.72 0.85
N VAL A 42 -10.31 5.70 0.13
CA VAL A 42 -9.63 6.88 -0.40
C VAL A 42 -10.49 7.58 -1.47
N MET A 43 -11.08 6.80 -2.39
CA MET A 43 -11.95 7.33 -3.45
C MET A 43 -13.21 8.01 -2.90
N LYS A 44 -13.74 7.52 -1.77
CA LYS A 44 -14.87 8.11 -1.04
C LYS A 44 -14.48 9.33 -0.21
N ALA A 45 -13.29 9.33 0.36
CA ALA A 45 -12.82 10.40 1.25
C ALA A 45 -12.40 11.68 0.51
N ALA A 46 -11.91 11.56 -0.73
CA ALA A 46 -11.38 12.69 -1.49
C ALA A 46 -11.82 12.69 -2.97
N LYS A 47 -11.88 13.88 -3.56
CA LYS A 47 -12.34 14.07 -4.95
C LYS A 47 -11.22 14.13 -5.98
N THR A 48 -10.03 14.62 -5.63
CA THR A 48 -8.93 14.82 -6.60
C THR A 48 -7.90 13.68 -6.51
N PRO A 49 -7.27 13.28 -7.65
CA PRO A 49 -6.24 12.25 -7.62
C PRO A 49 -5.08 12.54 -6.67
N ALA A 50 -4.58 13.78 -6.66
CA ALA A 50 -3.48 14.18 -5.78
C ALA A 50 -3.85 14.05 -4.28
N THR A 51 -5.06 14.48 -3.88
CA THR A 51 -5.50 14.34 -2.47
C THR A 51 -5.74 12.88 -2.12
N ARG A 52 -6.29 12.09 -3.04
CA ARG A 52 -6.46 10.63 -2.87
C ARG A 52 -5.11 9.94 -2.65
N LEU A 53 -4.13 10.19 -3.50
CA LEU A 53 -2.79 9.60 -3.38
C LEU A 53 -2.10 10.03 -2.08
N THR A 54 -2.21 11.30 -1.71
CA THR A 54 -1.66 11.82 -0.44
C THR A 54 -2.30 11.13 0.78
N MET A 55 -3.63 10.95 0.78
CA MET A 55 -4.32 10.24 1.86
C MET A 55 -3.95 8.76 1.91
N ALA A 56 -3.92 8.08 0.75
CA ALA A 56 -3.51 6.68 0.66
C ALA A 56 -2.09 6.50 1.23
N PHE A 57 -1.17 7.37 0.82
CA PHE A 57 0.21 7.35 1.28
C PHE A 57 0.32 7.58 2.79
N ARG A 58 -0.38 8.59 3.31
CA ARG A 58 -0.38 8.91 4.74
C ARG A 58 -1.02 7.82 5.59
N TRP A 59 -2.07 7.16 5.10
CA TRP A 59 -2.72 6.06 5.83
C TRP A 59 -1.82 4.82 5.96
N VAL A 60 -0.94 4.58 4.98
CA VAL A 60 -0.04 3.43 5.01
C VAL A 60 1.29 3.77 5.70
N THR A 61 1.88 4.93 5.42
CA THR A 61 3.23 5.30 5.87
C THR A 61 3.26 6.25 7.07
N SER A 62 2.11 6.77 7.50
CA SER A 62 1.97 7.77 8.57
C SER A 62 2.73 9.09 8.34
N ARG A 63 3.22 9.35 7.11
CA ARG A 63 3.87 10.60 6.71
C ARG A 63 3.24 11.18 5.45
N GLU A 64 3.55 12.44 5.16
CA GLU A 64 3.18 13.03 3.88
C GLU A 64 4.18 12.59 2.79
N PRO A 65 3.71 12.32 1.56
CA PRO A 65 4.59 12.07 0.44
C PRO A 65 5.34 13.35 0.07
N THR A 66 6.59 13.21 -0.34
CA THR A 66 7.32 14.30 -0.99
C THR A 66 6.75 14.55 -2.39
N ASP A 67 7.00 15.74 -2.96
CA ASP A 67 6.54 16.07 -4.32
C ASP A 67 7.04 15.07 -5.37
N ARG A 68 8.26 14.53 -5.17
CA ARG A 68 8.84 13.51 -6.04
C ARG A 68 8.05 12.19 -5.98
N GLU A 69 7.70 11.74 -4.77
CA GLU A 69 6.93 10.51 -4.56
C GLU A 69 5.51 10.66 -5.09
N LEU A 70 4.86 11.79 -4.80
CA LEU A 70 3.54 12.07 -5.32
C LEU A 70 3.54 12.08 -6.86
N GLY A 71 4.57 12.65 -7.48
CA GLY A 71 4.74 12.61 -8.93
C GLY A 71 4.94 11.20 -9.49
N ILE A 72 5.65 10.31 -8.77
CA ILE A 72 5.80 8.90 -9.16
C ILE A 72 4.46 8.17 -9.04
N LEU A 73 3.75 8.36 -7.93
CA LEU A 73 2.44 7.74 -7.68
C LEU A 73 1.41 8.18 -8.71
N GLN A 74 1.39 9.47 -9.08
CA GLN A 74 0.50 10.00 -10.11
C GLN A 74 0.78 9.37 -11.48
N ARG A 75 2.04 9.31 -11.90
CA ARG A 75 2.42 8.62 -13.15
C ARG A 75 2.07 7.13 -13.12
N GLY A 76 2.28 6.47 -11.98
CA GLY A 76 1.90 5.07 -11.78
C GLY A 76 0.39 4.88 -11.91
N LEU A 77 -0.40 5.76 -11.31
CA LEU A 77 -1.85 5.73 -11.39
C LEU A 77 -2.33 5.87 -12.84
N ASP A 78 -1.80 6.84 -13.57
CA ASP A 78 -2.17 7.08 -14.97
C ASP A 78 -1.77 5.90 -15.87
N TYR A 79 -0.59 5.30 -15.63
CA TYR A 79 -0.18 4.07 -16.31
C TYR A 79 -1.13 2.89 -16.04
N GLN A 80 -1.54 2.66 -14.78
CA GLN A 80 -2.47 1.59 -14.47
C GLN A 80 -3.87 1.86 -15.05
N ARG A 81 -4.33 3.11 -15.05
CA ARG A 81 -5.60 3.51 -15.69
C ARG A 81 -5.59 3.16 -17.18
N GLU A 82 -4.54 3.54 -17.91
CA GLU A 82 -4.43 3.20 -19.34
C GLU A 82 -4.37 1.70 -19.57
N ARG A 83 -3.64 0.97 -18.72
CA ARG A 83 -3.53 -0.49 -18.80
C ARG A 83 -4.88 -1.18 -18.59
N PHE A 84 -5.63 -0.76 -17.58
CA PHE A 84 -6.96 -1.31 -17.30
C PHE A 84 -8.03 -0.83 -18.30
N ALA A 85 -7.88 0.37 -18.86
CA ALA A 85 -8.73 0.84 -19.96
C ALA A 85 -8.56 -0.02 -21.22
N LYS A 86 -7.32 -0.46 -21.52
CA LYS A 86 -7.04 -1.39 -22.63
C LYS A 86 -7.45 -2.84 -22.32
N ASN A 87 -7.59 -3.20 -21.04
CA ASN A 87 -7.93 -4.54 -20.60
C ASN A 87 -8.89 -4.52 -19.41
N ALA A 88 -10.17 -4.24 -19.69
CA ALA A 88 -11.23 -4.14 -18.69
C ALA A 88 -11.51 -5.47 -17.97
N GLU A 89 -11.21 -6.60 -18.61
CA GLU A 89 -11.33 -7.93 -18.00
C GLU A 89 -10.33 -8.10 -16.86
N ALA A 90 -9.09 -7.61 -17.03
CA ALA A 90 -8.09 -7.60 -15.96
C ALA A 90 -8.53 -6.74 -14.75
N ALA A 91 -9.21 -5.62 -14.99
CA ALA A 91 -9.75 -4.78 -13.91
C ALA A 91 -10.83 -5.52 -13.12
N THR A 92 -11.74 -6.20 -13.83
CA THR A 92 -12.82 -6.98 -13.22
C THR A 92 -12.25 -8.16 -12.43
N ASN A 93 -11.24 -8.85 -12.96
CA ASN A 93 -10.56 -9.94 -12.26
C ASN A 93 -9.87 -9.45 -11.00
N PHE A 94 -9.22 -8.29 -11.03
CA PHE A 94 -8.60 -7.69 -9.84
C PHE A 94 -9.65 -7.33 -8.78
N ILE A 95 -10.75 -6.71 -9.18
CA ILE A 95 -11.83 -6.31 -8.26
C ILE A 95 -12.54 -7.53 -7.68
N LYS A 96 -12.59 -8.66 -8.39
CA LYS A 96 -13.18 -9.91 -7.89
C LYS A 96 -12.27 -10.69 -6.93
N GLN A 97 -11.03 -10.26 -6.72
CA GLN A 97 -10.14 -10.90 -5.72
C GLN A 97 -10.60 -10.53 -4.31
N GLY A 98 -10.82 -11.55 -3.46
CA GLY A 98 -11.31 -11.41 -2.08
C GLY A 98 -12.79 -11.70 -1.92
N GLU A 99 -13.25 -11.82 -0.67
CA GLU A 99 -14.64 -12.20 -0.36
C GLU A 99 -15.59 -11.00 -0.33
N ARG A 100 -15.09 -9.79 -0.06
CA ARG A 100 -15.90 -8.58 -0.04
C ARG A 100 -16.28 -8.16 -1.45
N LYS A 101 -17.56 -7.83 -1.67
CA LYS A 101 -18.02 -7.25 -2.92
C LYS A 101 -17.57 -5.79 -3.02
N ALA A 102 -17.07 -5.41 -4.19
CA ALA A 102 -16.74 -4.02 -4.47
C ALA A 102 -17.98 -3.16 -4.59
N ASP A 103 -17.84 -1.88 -4.28
CA ASP A 103 -18.94 -0.91 -4.44
C ASP A 103 -19.25 -0.68 -5.93
N GLU A 104 -20.44 -1.11 -6.36
CA GLU A 104 -20.93 -1.01 -7.75
C GLU A 104 -21.05 0.44 -8.26
N LYS A 105 -21.02 1.43 -7.35
CA LYS A 105 -21.07 2.85 -7.69
C LYS A 105 -19.73 3.42 -8.16
N LEU A 106 -18.63 2.70 -7.97
CA LEU A 106 -17.30 3.13 -8.37
C LEU A 106 -16.94 2.57 -9.74
N ASP A 107 -16.27 3.38 -10.57
CA ASP A 107 -15.74 2.92 -11.84
C ASP A 107 -14.75 1.77 -11.60
N PRO A 108 -14.99 0.58 -12.18
CA PRO A 108 -14.11 -0.57 -12.04
C PRO A 108 -12.65 -0.27 -12.45
N ILE A 109 -12.45 0.51 -13.51
CA ILE A 109 -11.12 0.82 -14.03
C ILE A 109 -10.37 1.69 -13.02
N GLU A 110 -11.03 2.72 -12.49
CA GLU A 110 -10.47 3.58 -11.44
C GLU A 110 -10.18 2.78 -10.17
N LEU A 111 -11.11 1.93 -9.73
CA LEU A 111 -10.96 1.14 -8.52
C LEU A 111 -9.79 0.16 -8.62
N ALA A 112 -9.63 -0.53 -9.76
CA ALA A 112 -8.50 -1.42 -10.00
C ALA A 112 -7.17 -0.66 -10.05
N ALA A 113 -7.14 0.52 -10.67
CA ALA A 113 -5.95 1.37 -10.72
C ALA A 113 -5.54 1.86 -9.32
N TYR A 114 -6.48 2.41 -8.53
CA TYR A 114 -6.20 2.81 -7.14
C TYR A 114 -5.86 1.62 -6.26
N GLY A 115 -6.50 0.46 -6.45
CA GLY A 115 -6.17 -0.77 -5.72
C GLY A 115 -4.75 -1.25 -6.00
N THR A 116 -4.29 -1.13 -7.25
CA THR A 116 -2.90 -1.45 -7.62
C THR A 116 -1.92 -0.46 -6.99
N ILE A 117 -2.24 0.83 -6.97
CA ILE A 117 -1.40 1.84 -6.30
C ILE A 117 -1.39 1.66 -4.79
N ALA A 118 -2.54 1.34 -4.18
CA ALA A 118 -2.63 1.00 -2.76
C ALA A 118 -1.75 -0.22 -2.44
N ASN A 119 -1.80 -1.26 -3.28
CA ASN A 119 -0.93 -2.43 -3.14
C ASN A 119 0.55 -2.05 -3.28
N LEU A 120 0.90 -1.19 -4.24
CA LEU A 120 2.27 -0.68 -4.40
C LEU A 120 2.74 0.10 -3.16
N ILE A 121 1.89 0.96 -2.59
CA ILE A 121 2.21 1.74 -1.38
C ILE A 121 2.38 0.81 -0.17
N LEU A 122 1.51 -0.20 -0.03
CA LEU A 122 1.62 -1.21 1.03
C LEU A 122 2.91 -2.04 0.91
N ASN A 123 3.43 -2.21 -0.32
CA ASN A 123 4.67 -2.93 -0.61
C ASN A 123 5.89 -2.01 -0.81
N LEU A 124 5.79 -0.71 -0.53
CA LEU A 124 6.94 0.19 -0.65
C LEU A 124 7.96 -0.13 0.47
N ASP A 125 9.21 -0.40 0.07
CA ASP A 125 10.31 -0.87 0.93
C ASP A 125 10.75 0.13 2.03
N GLU A 126 10.26 1.38 1.99
CA GLU A 126 10.39 2.35 3.08
C GLU A 126 9.62 1.96 4.35
N THR A 127 8.77 0.93 4.29
CA THR A 127 8.18 0.27 5.46
C THR A 127 9.10 -0.81 6.07
N ILE A 128 10.15 -1.23 5.35
CA ILE A 128 11.02 -2.36 5.73
C ILE A 128 12.45 -1.92 6.09
N THR A 129 12.96 -0.81 5.56
CA THR A 129 14.35 -0.40 5.83
C THR A 129 14.47 1.05 6.34
N LYS A 130 14.58 1.22 7.68
CA LYS A 130 15.21 2.41 8.26
C LYS A 130 16.72 2.34 7.97
N GLN A 131 17.28 3.41 7.39
CA GLN A 131 18.72 3.68 7.49
C GLN A 131 19.08 4.08 8.93
#